data_AF-A0AAD7D527-F1
#
_entry.id   AF-A0AAD7D527-F1
#
_cell.length_a   1.000
_cell.length_b   1.000
_cell.length_c   1.000
_cell.angle_alpha   90.00
_cell.angle_beta   90.00
_cell.angle_gamma   90.00
#
_symmetry.space_group_name_H-M   'P 1'
#
loop_
_entity.id
_entity.type
_entity.pdbx_description
1 polymer ?
#
loop_
_entity_poly.entity_id
_entity_poly.type
_entity_poly.pdbx_seq_one_letter_code
_entity_poly.pdbx_strand_id
1 'polypeptide(L)'
;MGELGLSSRNWLVIDKTGLDTATCLVCEQSYATDAGGGQTAEFRACRVPYEEAWITIANLDISHLPFESFVDEDAGEQVDGTWKWKRILIDPPREVVTKREKALQELQDGGHVD
;
A
#
# COMPACT_ATOMS: atom_id res chain seq x y z
N MET A 1 -20.41 -0.57 -25.76
CA MET A 1 -20.78 -0.39 -24.34
C MET A 1 -19.45 -0.14 -23.64
N GLY A 2 -19.11 1.14 -23.41
CA GLY A 2 -17.77 1.52 -22.95
C GLY A 2 -17.51 0.92 -21.58
N GLU A 3 -16.42 0.16 -21.46
CA GLU A 3 -15.97 -0.39 -20.18
C GLU A 3 -15.88 0.75 -19.17
N LEU A 4 -16.54 0.56 -18.03
CA LEU A 4 -16.54 1.47 -16.90
C LEU A 4 -15.11 1.56 -16.34
N GLY A 5 -14.23 2.34 -16.96
CA GLY A 5 -13.10 3.11 -16.40
C GLY A 5 -12.20 2.53 -15.30
N LEU A 6 -12.31 1.27 -14.93
CA LEU A 6 -11.48 0.61 -13.92
C LEU A 6 -10.22 0.12 -14.62
N SER A 7 -9.25 1.02 -14.76
CA SER A 7 -7.97 0.76 -15.41
C SER A 7 -7.09 -0.18 -14.60
N SER A 8 -7.42 -0.45 -13.33
CA SER A 8 -6.61 -1.29 -12.46
C SER A 8 -7.39 -2.22 -11.52
N ARG A 9 -6.73 -3.28 -11.07
CA ARG A 9 -7.17 -4.24 -10.05
C ARG A 9 -6.08 -4.40 -9.01
N ASN A 10 -6.44 -4.38 -7.73
CA ASN A 10 -5.47 -4.51 -6.64
C ASN A 10 -5.70 -5.79 -5.83
N TRP A 11 -4.63 -6.39 -5.34
CA TRP A 11 -4.70 -7.58 -4.49
C TRP A 11 -3.64 -7.56 -3.40
N LEU A 12 -3.92 -8.31 -2.34
CA LEU A 12 -2.97 -8.58 -1.27
C LEU A 12 -2.59 -10.06 -1.32
N VAL A 13 -1.29 -10.34 -1.35
CA VAL A 13 -0.76 -11.71 -1.28
C VAL A 13 -0.01 -11.91 0.02
N ILE A 14 -0.48 -12.86 0.82
CA ILE A 14 0.21 -13.35 2.02
C ILE A 14 1.02 -14.58 1.61
N ASP A 15 2.34 -14.46 1.67
CA ASP A 15 3.28 -15.52 1.33
C ASP A 15 4.09 -15.98 2.54
N LYS A 16 4.90 -17.02 2.37
CA LYS A 16 5.73 -17.56 3.46
C LYS A 16 6.67 -16.50 4.04
N THR A 17 7.30 -15.70 3.18
CA THR A 17 8.17 -14.59 3.57
C THR A 17 7.42 -13.58 4.43
N GLY A 18 6.18 -13.28 4.07
CA GLY A 18 5.32 -12.36 4.79
C GLY A 18 5.01 -12.82 6.22
N LEU A 19 4.74 -14.11 6.39
CA LEU A 19 4.53 -14.70 7.71
C LEU A 19 5.78 -14.60 8.61
N ASP A 20 6.97 -14.70 8.02
CA ASP A 20 8.23 -14.63 8.77
C ASP A 20 8.70 -13.21 9.07
N THR A 21 8.31 -12.25 8.23
CA THR A 21 8.82 -10.87 8.27
C THR A 21 7.77 -9.83 8.65
N ALA A 22 6.54 -10.26 8.97
CA ALA A 22 5.39 -9.40 9.23
C ALA A 22 5.07 -8.45 8.05
N THR A 23 5.14 -8.97 6.83
CA THR A 23 4.89 -8.23 5.58
C THR A 23 3.88 -8.94 4.66
N CYS A 24 3.38 -8.25 3.64
CA CYS A 24 2.67 -8.84 2.52
C CYS A 24 3.05 -8.14 1.21
N LEU A 25 2.67 -8.74 0.08
CA LEU A 25 2.72 -8.05 -1.20
C LEU A 25 1.39 -7.34 -1.45
N VAL A 26 1.46 -6.06 -1.83
CA VAL A 26 0.36 -5.35 -2.47
C VAL A 26 0.65 -5.29 -3.96
N CYS A 27 -0.29 -5.78 -4.75
CA CYS A 27 -0.16 -5.92 -6.19
C CYS A 27 -1.17 -5.01 -6.88
N GLU A 28 -0.75 -4.34 -7.96
CA GLU A 28 -1.60 -3.63 -8.90
C GLU A 28 -1.46 -4.27 -10.29
N GLN A 29 -2.58 -4.62 -10.91
CA GLN A 29 -2.67 -4.89 -12.33
C GLN A 29 -3.26 -3.68 -13.02
N SER A 30 -2.63 -3.20 -14.08
CA SER A 30 -3.19 -2.19 -14.97
C SER A 30 -3.40 -2.76 -16.38
N TYR A 31 -4.34 -2.18 -17.12
CA TYR A 31 -4.57 -2.52 -18.53
C TYR A 31 -4.20 -1.34 -19.42
N ALA A 32 -3.30 -1.58 -20.38
CA ALA A 32 -2.93 -0.61 -21.39
C ALA A 32 -3.38 -1.08 -22.78
N THR A 33 -4.03 -0.19 -23.53
CA THR A 33 -4.37 -0.46 -24.94
C THR A 33 -3.16 -0.15 -25.82
N ASP A 34 -2.69 -1.14 -26.57
CA ASP A 34 -1.63 -0.94 -27.54
C ASP A 34 -2.12 -0.18 -28.80
N ALA A 35 -1.19 0.26 -29.64
CA ALA A 35 -1.50 1.00 -30.86
C ALA A 35 -2.32 0.19 -31.89
N GLY A 36 -2.38 -1.14 -31.75
CA GLY A 36 -3.18 -2.05 -32.57
C GLY A 36 -4.56 -2.35 -31.98
N GLY A 37 -4.91 -1.79 -30.82
CA GLY A 37 -6.17 -2.06 -30.12
C GLY A 37 -6.17 -3.35 -29.30
N GLY A 38 -5.01 -4.00 -29.14
CA GLY A 38 -4.82 -5.08 -28.17
C GLY A 38 -4.75 -4.52 -26.74
N GLN A 39 -5.16 -5.31 -25.75
CA GLN A 39 -4.96 -4.97 -24.34
C GLN A 39 -3.76 -5.74 -23.80
N THR A 40 -2.84 -5.02 -23.17
CA THR A 40 -1.71 -5.57 -22.41
C THR A 40 -1.98 -5.38 -20.93
N ALA A 41 -1.73 -6.42 -20.14
CA ALA A 41 -1.83 -6.37 -18.69
C ALA A 41 -0.44 -6.21 -18.09
N GLU A 42 -0.24 -5.16 -17.32
CA GLU A 42 0.98 -4.95 -16.54
C GLU A 42 0.70 -5.32 -15.09
N PHE A 43 1.66 -5.97 -14.44
CA PHE A 43 1.56 -6.37 -13.03
C PHE A 43 2.73 -5.79 -12.28
N ARG A 44 2.43 -5.08 -11.20
CA ARG A 44 3.43 -4.49 -10.30
C ARG A 44 3.09 -4.89 -8.87
N ALA A 45 4.11 -5.06 -8.05
CA ALA A 45 3.92 -5.41 -6.65
C ALA A 45 4.96 -4.71 -5.78
N CYS A 46 4.60 -4.37 -4.54
CA CYS A 46 5.54 -3.92 -3.52
C CYS A 46 5.31 -4.68 -2.22
N ARG A 47 6.39 -4.93 -1.47
CA ARG A 47 6.30 -5.58 -0.16
C ARG A 47 6.13 -4.54 0.94
N VAL A 48 5.03 -4.62 1.68
CA VAL A 48 4.64 -3.66 2.71
C VAL A 48 4.53 -4.33 4.08
N PRO A 49 4.81 -3.62 5.19
CA PRO A 49 4.46 -4.09 6.52
C PRO A 49 2.94 -4.34 6.63
N TYR A 50 2.53 -5.35 7.42
CA TYR A 50 1.09 -5.63 7.62
C TYR A 50 0.30 -4.43 8.15
N GLU A 51 0.93 -3.63 9.01
CA GLU A 51 0.35 -2.40 9.57
C GLU A 51 0.02 -1.35 8.49
N GLU A 52 0.69 -1.39 7.34
CA GLU A 52 0.52 -0.45 6.22
C GLU A 52 -0.37 -1.03 5.11
N ALA A 53 -0.60 -2.33 5.11
CA ALA A 53 -1.27 -3.01 4.01
C ALA A 53 -2.68 -2.47 3.73
N TRP A 54 -3.46 -2.22 4.79
CA TRP A 54 -4.81 -1.68 4.66
C TRP A 54 -4.82 -0.27 4.05
N ILE A 55 -3.95 0.62 4.53
CA ILE A 55 -3.92 2.00 4.02
C ILE A 55 -3.45 2.03 2.57
N THR A 56 -2.48 1.19 2.20
CA THR A 56 -2.00 1.08 0.82
C THR A 56 -3.12 0.58 -0.10
N ILE A 57 -3.75 -0.56 0.20
CA ILE A 57 -4.78 -1.12 -0.68
C ILE A 57 -6.01 -0.23 -0.78
N ALA A 58 -6.45 0.36 0.34
CA ALA A 58 -7.62 1.23 0.35
C ALA A 58 -7.42 2.46 -0.54
N ASN A 59 -6.24 3.08 -0.53
CA ASN A 59 -5.96 4.24 -1.37
C ASN A 59 -5.88 3.90 -2.87
N LEU A 60 -5.34 2.72 -3.21
CA LEU A 60 -5.33 2.23 -4.59
C LEU A 60 -6.75 1.95 -5.09
N ASP A 61 -7.57 1.27 -4.30
CA ASP A 61 -8.94 0.88 -4.68
C ASP A 61 -9.90 2.06 -4.83
N ILE A 62 -9.78 3.08 -3.98
CA ILE A 62 -10.59 4.31 -4.11
C ILE A 62 -9.96 5.32 -5.09
N SER A 63 -8.84 4.94 -5.73
CA SER A 63 -8.06 5.78 -6.65
C SER A 63 -7.68 7.15 -6.07
N HIS A 64 -7.40 7.21 -4.76
CA HIS A 64 -6.98 8.44 -4.09
C HIS A 64 -5.48 8.72 -4.30
N LEU A 65 -4.65 7.68 -4.23
CA LEU A 65 -3.21 7.77 -4.53
C LEU A 65 -2.80 6.63 -5.47
N PRO A 66 -2.01 6.91 -6.52
CA PRO A 66 -1.53 5.89 -7.45
C PRO A 66 -0.39 5.05 -6.84
N PHE A 67 -0.06 3.90 -7.45
CA PHE A 67 0.97 2.97 -6.99
C PHE A 67 2.33 3.64 -6.72
N GLU A 68 2.73 4.58 -7.57
CA GLU A 68 3.98 5.37 -7.50
C GLU A 68 4.09 6.18 -6.18
N SER A 69 2.95 6.47 -5.54
CA SER A 69 2.93 7.12 -4.24
C SER A 69 3.47 6.22 -3.12
N PHE A 70 3.41 4.90 -3.29
CA PHE A 70 3.79 3.91 -2.29
C PHE A 70 5.15 3.25 -2.54
N VAL A 71 5.86 3.63 -3.61
CA VAL A 71 7.14 3.04 -3.98
C VAL A 71 8.25 4.06 -4.17
N ASP A 72 9.48 3.66 -3.87
CA ASP A 72 10.71 4.41 -4.08
C ASP A 72 11.16 4.25 -5.54
N GLU A 73 10.71 5.16 -6.41
CA GLU A 73 10.99 5.12 -7.85
C GLU A 73 12.48 5.27 -8.17
N ASP A 74 13.24 5.97 -7.33
CA ASP A 74 14.69 6.15 -7.49
C ASP A 74 15.45 4.84 -7.21
N ALA A 75 14.96 4.03 -6.26
CA ALA A 75 15.50 2.71 -5.99
C ALA A 75 15.08 1.66 -7.04
N GLY A 76 13.92 1.86 -7.68
CA GLY A 76 13.39 0.99 -8.72
C GLY A 76 12.96 -0.39 -8.23
N GLU A 77 12.91 -1.33 -9.18
CA GLU A 77 12.59 -2.73 -8.91
C GLU A 77 13.73 -3.46 -8.20
N GLN A 78 13.36 -4.30 -7.23
CA GLN A 78 14.26 -5.19 -6.52
C GLN A 78 14.55 -6.44 -7.34
N VAL A 79 15.52 -7.22 -6.88
CA VAL A 79 15.96 -8.47 -7.54
C VAL A 79 14.83 -9.49 -7.69
N ASP A 80 13.83 -9.46 -6.82
CA ASP A 80 12.66 -10.35 -6.87
C ASP A 80 11.52 -9.84 -7.76
N GLY A 81 11.72 -8.71 -8.47
CA GLY A 81 10.72 -8.08 -9.33
C GLY A 81 9.69 -7.23 -8.59
N THR A 82 9.83 -7.05 -7.26
CA THR A 82 8.96 -6.15 -6.49
C THR A 82 9.56 -4.74 -6.42
N TRP A 83 8.71 -3.73 -6.37
CA TRP A 83 9.12 -2.35 -6.13
C TRP A 83 9.42 -2.13 -4.65
N LYS A 84 10.48 -1.37 -4.37
CA LYS A 84 10.80 -0.98 -3.00
C LYS A 84 9.71 -0.07 -2.44
N TRP A 85 9.07 -0.51 -1.36
CA TRP A 85 8.05 0.27 -0.68
C TRP A 85 8.65 1.52 -0.01
N LYS A 86 7.91 2.63 -0.07
CA LYS A 86 8.13 3.82 0.75
C LYS A 86 6.87 4.10 1.57
N ARG A 87 7.06 4.43 2.85
CA ARG A 87 5.96 4.90 3.70
C ARG A 87 5.45 6.23 3.19
N ILE A 88 4.14 6.36 3.03
CA ILE A 88 3.51 7.67 2.83
C ILE A 88 3.33 8.31 4.20
N LEU A 89 3.98 9.45 4.40
CA LEU A 89 3.75 10.29 5.56
C LEU A 89 2.49 11.14 5.28
N ILE A 90 1.33 10.58 5.60
CA ILE A 90 0.11 11.38 5.72
C ILE A 90 0.07 11.88 7.15
N ASP A 91 0.27 13.18 7.35
CA ASP A 91 0.13 13.78 8.67
C ASP A 91 -1.29 13.50 9.17
N PRO A 92 -1.46 12.75 10.28
CA PRO A 92 -2.78 12.50 10.83
C PRO A 92 -3.41 13.84 11.24
N PRO A 93 -4.73 14.01 11.10
CA PRO A 93 -5.41 15.17 11.64
C PRO A 93 -5.03 15.36 13.11
N ARG A 94 -4.79 16.60 13.53
CA ARG A 94 -4.36 16.94 14.89
C ARG A 94 -5.21 16.28 15.98
N GLU A 95 -6.52 16.13 15.75
CA GLU A 95 -7.44 15.45 16.65
C GLU A 95 -7.06 13.98 16.91
N VAL A 96 -6.63 13.25 15.87
CA VAL A 96 -6.21 11.85 15.98
C VAL A 96 -4.91 11.75 16.78
N VAL A 97 -3.97 12.67 16.58
CA VAL A 97 -2.73 12.75 17.36
C VAL A 97 -3.06 12.97 18.84
N THR A 98 -3.87 13.98 19.16
CA THR A 98 -4.28 14.28 20.54
C THR A 98 -4.96 13.08 21.21
N LYS A 99 -5.82 12.36 20.49
CA LYS A 99 -6.50 11.15 21.03
C LYS A 99 -5.51 10.03 21.33
N ARG A 100 -4.55 9.78 20.43
CA ARG A 100 -3.51 8.77 20.62
C ARG A 100 -2.60 9.10 21.79
N GLU A 101 -2.13 10.33 21.89
CA GLU A 101 -1.28 10.80 22.99
C GLU A 101 -2.00 10.67 24.34
N LYS A 102 -3.28 11.08 24.42
CA LYS A 102 -4.07 10.93 25.64
C LYS A 102 -4.23 9.46 26.04
N ALA A 103 -4.54 8.59 25.10
CA ALA A 103 -4.67 7.16 25.36
C ALA A 103 -3.34 6.54 25.83
N LEU A 104 -2.21 6.96 25.25
CA LEU A 104 -0.88 6.51 25.67
C LEU A 104 -0.58 6.97 27.11
N GLN A 105 -0.89 8.23 27.43
CA GLN A 105 -0.72 8.76 28.79
C GLN A 105 -1.58 7.99 29.80
N GLU A 106 -2.84 7.69 29.48
CA GLU A 106 -3.72 6.89 30.34
C GLU A 106 -3.17 5.47 30.58
N LEU A 107 -2.54 4.87 29.56
CA LEU A 107 -1.89 3.57 29.70
C LEU A 107 -0.61 3.63 30.54
N GLN A 108 0.18 4.71 30.41
CA GLN A 108 1.37 4.94 31.22
C GLN A 108 1.01 5.21 32.69
N ASP A 109 0.03 6.08 32.93
CA ASP A 109 -0.49 6.38 34.27
C ASP A 109 -1.09 5.14 34.94
N GLY A 110 -1.66 4.23 34.15
CA GLY A 110 -2.19 2.94 34.58
C GLY A 110 -1.13 1.85 34.81
N GLY A 111 0.14 2.10 34.46
CA GLY A 111 1.22 1.12 34.55
C GLY A 111 1.10 -0.05 33.58
N HIS A 112 0.42 0.16 32.43
CA HIS A 112 0.24 -0.86 31.39
C HIS A 112 1.36 -0.87 30.35
N VAL A 113 2.12 0.22 30.26
CA VAL A 113 3.28 0.42 29.37
C VAL A 113 4.27 1.34 30.08
N ASP A 114 5.55 1.07 29.89
CA ASP A 114 6.67 1.87 30.43
C ASP A 114 6.90 3.19 29.66
#